data_AF-A0AAU3IMM6-F1
#
_entry.id   AF-A0AAU3IMM6-F1
#
_cell.length_a   1.000
_cell.length_b   1.000
_cell.length_c   1.000
_cell.angle_alpha   90.00
_cell.angle_beta   90.00
_cell.angle_gamma   90.00
#
_symmetry.space_group_name_H-M   'P 1'
#
loop_
_entity.id
_entity.type
_entity.pdbx_description
1 polymer ?
#
loop_
_entity_poly.entity_id
_entity_poly.type
_entity_poly.pdbx_seq_one_letter_code
_entity_poly.pdbx_strand_id
1 'polypeptide(L)'
;MPLRRLIRIASARWRIEEDHQLAKQTCGLDAGQVIRWRSWHRWTVMTLPAYTLLAVATTLQRHLDADLRGVLIPEPRRDPAHKLAWSIWRRRHQYRSRRAHQRWHAYAEATP
;
A
#
# COMPACT_ATOMS: atom_id res chain seq x y z
N MET A 1 16.53 -23.67 -18.91
CA MET A 1 15.39 -22.74 -18.66
C MET A 1 15.95 -21.34 -18.40
N PRO A 2 15.50 -20.27 -19.10
CA PRO A 2 16.05 -18.93 -18.89
C PRO A 2 15.59 -18.32 -17.56
N LEU A 3 16.46 -17.55 -16.88
CA LEU A 3 16.21 -16.93 -15.56
C LEU A 3 14.89 -16.16 -15.48
N ARG A 4 14.56 -15.37 -16.53
CA ARG A 4 13.29 -14.64 -16.62
C ARG A 4 12.05 -15.52 -16.41
N ARG A 5 12.09 -16.78 -16.88
CA ARG A 5 10.97 -17.72 -16.76
C ARG A 5 10.85 -18.24 -15.34
N LEU A 6 11.99 -18.50 -14.67
CA LEU A 6 12.02 -18.92 -13.27
C LEU A 6 11.50 -17.81 -12.35
N ILE A 7 11.93 -16.57 -12.56
CA ILE A 7 11.43 -15.41 -11.81
C ILE A 7 9.91 -15.30 -11.95
N ARG A 8 9.40 -15.35 -13.18
CA ARG A 8 7.95 -15.28 -13.43
C ARG A 8 7.17 -16.39 -12.71
N ILE A 9 7.68 -17.63 -12.73
CA ILE A 9 7.02 -18.76 -12.05
C ILE A 9 7.06 -18.56 -10.53
N ALA A 10 8.20 -18.15 -9.97
CA ALA A 10 8.34 -17.90 -8.53
C ALA A 10 7.39 -16.78 -8.07
N SER A 11 7.32 -15.68 -8.83
CA SER A 11 6.38 -14.58 -8.55
C SER A 11 4.93 -15.01 -8.66
N ALA A 12 4.56 -15.81 -9.66
CA ALA A 12 3.20 -16.33 -9.80
C ALA A 12 2.81 -17.25 -8.62
N ARG A 13 3.70 -18.16 -8.22
CA ARG A 13 3.48 -19.05 -7.07
C ARG A 13 3.31 -18.25 -5.77
N TRP A 14 4.13 -17.23 -5.56
CA TRP A 14 4.03 -16.38 -4.39
C TRP A 14 2.69 -15.65 -4.34
N ARG A 15 2.24 -15.12 -5.48
CA ARG A 15 0.96 -14.40 -5.58
C ARG A 15 -0.24 -15.28 -5.25
N ILE A 16 -0.21 -16.54 -5.67
CA ILE A 16 -1.25 -17.52 -5.31
C ILE A 16 -1.29 -17.76 -3.80
N GLU A 17 -0.14 -17.86 -3.13
CA GLU A 17 -0.09 -18.03 -1.67
C GLU A 17 -0.65 -16.79 -0.96
N GLU A 18 -0.27 -15.60 -1.43
CA GLU A 18 -0.79 -14.34 -0.89
C GLU A 18 -2.31 -14.24 -1.05
N ASP A 19 -2.85 -14.56 -2.24
CA ASP A 19 -4.29 -14.63 -2.49
C ASP A 19 -4.98 -15.67 -1.59
N HIS A 20 -4.34 -16.82 -1.35
CA HIS A 20 -4.86 -17.86 -0.47
C HIS A 20 -4.92 -17.40 0.99
N GLN A 21 -3.91 -16.67 1.47
CA GLN A 21 -3.91 -16.08 2.82
C GLN A 21 -4.94 -14.97 2.96
N LEU A 22 -5.11 -14.13 1.94
CA LEU A 22 -6.14 -13.09 1.93
C LEU A 22 -7.55 -13.69 1.92
N ALA A 23 -7.79 -14.76 1.16
CA ALA A 23 -9.07 -15.46 1.15
C ALA A 23 -9.44 -16.05 2.53
N LYS A 24 -8.45 -16.50 3.32
CA LYS A 24 -8.66 -16.90 4.72
C LYS A 24 -9.08 -15.71 5.59
N GLN A 25 -8.33 -14.62 5.53
CA GLN A 25 -8.56 -13.43 6.35
C GLN A 25 -9.89 -12.72 6.05
N THR A 26 -10.28 -12.67 4.77
CA THR A 26 -11.43 -11.87 4.31
C THR A 26 -12.71 -12.68 4.16
N CYS A 27 -12.61 -13.94 3.72
CA CYS A 27 -13.76 -14.78 3.42
C CYS A 27 -13.82 -16.06 4.26
N GLY A 28 -12.88 -16.25 5.21
CA GLY A 28 -12.88 -17.39 6.11
C GLY A 28 -12.68 -18.73 5.39
N LEU A 29 -11.83 -18.76 4.36
CA LEU A 29 -11.56 -19.99 3.59
C LEU A 29 -11.18 -21.20 4.48
N ASP A 30 -10.52 -20.96 5.61
CA ASP A 30 -10.10 -21.95 6.59
C ASP A 30 -11.08 -22.15 7.77
N ALA A 31 -12.17 -21.38 7.83
CA ALA A 31 -13.18 -21.50 8.90
C ALA A 31 -14.20 -22.64 8.67
N GLY A 32 -14.20 -23.26 7.48
CA GLY A 32 -15.12 -24.34 7.12
C GLY A 32 -14.77 -25.70 7.74
N GLN A 33 -15.77 -26.56 7.92
CA GLN A 33 -15.52 -27.94 8.38
C GLN A 33 -14.77 -28.76 7.32
N VAL A 34 -13.55 -29.19 7.65
CA VAL A 34 -12.67 -29.97 6.74
C VAL A 34 -12.87 -31.50 6.87
N ILE A 35 -13.67 -31.95 7.84
CA ILE A 35 -13.81 -33.39 8.20
C ILE A 35 -14.49 -34.21 7.08
N ARG A 36 -15.48 -33.64 6.39
CA ARG A 36 -16.23 -34.33 5.33
C ARG A 36 -15.98 -33.66 3.99
N TRP A 37 -15.65 -34.47 2.97
CA TRP A 37 -15.43 -34.01 1.59
C TRP A 37 -16.52 -33.04 1.10
N ARG A 38 -17.80 -33.41 1.25
CA ARG A 38 -18.93 -32.57 0.82
C ARG A 38 -19.00 -31.23 1.55
N SER A 39 -18.66 -31.21 2.84
CA SER A 39 -18.69 -29.98 3.64
C SER A 39 -17.56 -29.04 3.24
N TRP A 40 -16.34 -29.59 3.14
CA TRP A 40 -15.16 -28.86 2.67
C TRP A 40 -15.39 -28.27 1.28
N HIS A 41 -15.89 -29.07 0.34
CA HIS A 41 -16.11 -28.63 -1.04
C HIS A 41 -17.17 -27.51 -1.12
N ARG A 42 -18.30 -27.66 -0.42
CA ARG A 42 -19.34 -26.61 -0.38
C ARG A 42 -18.80 -25.30 0.18
N TRP A 43 -18.02 -25.36 1.25
CA TRP A 43 -17.42 -24.16 1.85
C TRP A 43 -16.43 -23.48 0.92
N THR A 44 -15.50 -24.24 0.32
CA THR A 44 -14.50 -23.72 -0.63
C THR A 44 -15.17 -23.08 -1.85
N VAL A 45 -16.24 -23.69 -2.38
CA VAL A 45 -16.99 -23.16 -3.54
C VAL A 45 -17.79 -21.89 -3.20
N MET A 46 -18.12 -21.63 -1.94
CA MET A 46 -18.76 -20.36 -1.54
C MET A 46 -17.72 -19.25 -1.29
N THR A 47 -16.61 -19.60 -0.63
CA THR A 47 -15.60 -18.63 -0.18
C THR A 47 -14.68 -18.15 -1.30
N LEU A 48 -14.26 -19.02 -2.24
CA LEU A 48 -13.41 -18.61 -3.35
C LEU A 48 -14.09 -17.58 -4.27
N PRO A 49 -15.35 -17.76 -4.74
CA PRO A 49 -16.04 -16.72 -5.51
C PRO A 49 -16.23 -15.43 -4.73
N ALA A 50 -16.58 -15.50 -3.43
CA ALA A 50 -16.69 -14.31 -2.59
C ALA A 50 -15.37 -13.52 -2.57
N TYR A 51 -14.24 -14.21 -2.39
CA TYR A 51 -12.92 -13.58 -2.46
C TYR A 51 -12.65 -12.98 -3.84
N THR A 52 -12.95 -13.69 -4.93
CA THR A 52 -12.73 -13.15 -6.29
C THR A 52 -13.55 -11.88 -6.55
N LEU A 53 -14.80 -11.83 -6.09
CA LEU A 53 -15.65 -10.65 -6.22
C LEU A 53 -15.10 -9.48 -5.41
N LEU A 54 -14.64 -9.74 -4.17
CA LEU A 54 -14.02 -8.71 -3.33
C LEU A 54 -12.71 -8.20 -3.94
N ALA A 55 -11.88 -9.09 -4.49
CA ALA A 55 -10.64 -8.72 -5.16
C ALA A 55 -10.91 -7.84 -6.39
N VAL A 56 -11.89 -8.20 -7.23
CA VAL A 56 -12.29 -7.40 -8.39
C VAL A 56 -12.90 -6.06 -7.97
N ALA A 57 -13.77 -6.03 -6.96
CA ALA A 57 -14.32 -4.79 -6.43
C ALA A 57 -13.21 -3.87 -5.91
N THR A 58 -12.21 -4.43 -5.22
CA THR A 58 -11.06 -3.68 -4.70
C THR A 58 -10.18 -3.12 -5.81
N THR A 59 -9.96 -3.86 -6.90
CA THR A 59 -9.20 -3.34 -8.04
C THR A 59 -9.95 -2.24 -8.76
N LEU A 60 -11.26 -2.41 -8.99
CA LEU A 60 -12.12 -1.37 -9.57
C LEU A 60 -12.11 -0.11 -8.71
N GLN A 61 -12.28 -0.25 -7.39
CA GLN A 61 -12.25 0.89 -6.47
C GLN A 61 -10.90 1.63 -6.53
N ARG A 62 -9.78 0.89 -6.57
CA ARG A 62 -8.44 1.51 -6.70
C ARG A 62 -8.27 2.28 -8.01
N HIS A 63 -8.86 1.82 -9.10
CA HIS A 63 -8.84 2.55 -10.37
C HIS A 63 -9.67 3.84 -10.28
N LEU A 64 -10.88 3.77 -9.72
CA LEU A 64 -11.72 4.96 -9.50
C LEU A 64 -11.04 5.97 -8.57
N ASP A 65 -10.43 5.51 -7.49
CA ASP A 65 -9.69 6.36 -6.56
C ASP A 65 -8.46 7.01 -7.22
N ALA A 66 -7.80 6.30 -8.15
CA ALA A 66 -6.68 6.85 -8.91
C ALA A 66 -7.13 7.95 -9.88
N ASP A 67 -8.23 7.73 -10.60
CA ASP A 67 -8.83 8.73 -11.48
C ASP A 67 -9.26 9.97 -10.70
N LEU A 68 -9.96 9.77 -9.57
CA LEU A 68 -10.37 10.85 -8.68
C LEU A 68 -9.16 11.62 -8.12
N ARG A 69 -8.09 10.92 -7.74
CA ARG A 69 -6.84 11.56 -7.30
C ARG A 69 -6.23 12.41 -8.40
N GLY A 70 -6.26 11.96 -9.67
CA GLY A 70 -5.80 12.75 -10.81
C GLY A 70 -6.61 14.04 -11.03
N VAL A 71 -7.89 14.02 -10.68
CA VAL A 71 -8.77 15.21 -10.73
C VAL A 71 -8.53 16.14 -9.53
N LEU A 72 -8.47 15.59 -8.32
CA LEU A 72 -8.40 16.38 -7.08
C LEU A 72 -6.99 16.93 -6.81
N ILE A 73 -5.96 16.15 -7.13
CA ILE A 73 -4.57 16.52 -6.93
C ILE A 73 -3.98 16.73 -8.32
N PRO A 74 -3.77 17.99 -8.75
CA PRO A 74 -3.15 18.26 -10.04
C PRO A 74 -1.78 17.57 -10.08
N GLU A 75 -1.39 17.09 -11.26
CA GLU A 75 -0.12 16.39 -11.43
C GLU A 75 1.00 17.20 -10.75
N PRO A 76 1.89 16.55 -9.98
CA PRO A 76 2.95 17.26 -9.29
C PRO A 76 3.77 18.05 -10.30
N ARG A 77 3.73 19.38 -10.19
CA ARG A 77 4.48 20.27 -11.09
C ARG A 77 5.96 19.96 -10.95
N ARG A 78 6.55 19.32 -11.95
CA ARG A 78 7.95 18.81 -11.91
C ARG A 78 8.94 19.66 -12.72
N ASP A 79 8.53 20.86 -13.10
CA ASP A 79 9.41 21.76 -13.85
C ASP A 79 10.65 22.18 -13.01
N PRO A 80 11.79 22.49 -13.68
CA PRO A 80 13.03 22.84 -12.98
C PRO A 80 12.89 24.03 -12.04
N ALA A 81 12.07 25.02 -12.39
CA ALA A 81 11.87 26.23 -11.59
C ALA A 81 11.11 25.91 -10.28
N HIS A 82 10.09 25.07 -10.35
CA HIS A 82 9.33 24.57 -9.21
C HIS A 82 10.22 23.76 -8.26
N LYS A 83 11.07 22.87 -8.81
CA LYS A 83 12.04 22.10 -8.02
C LYS A 83 13.05 23.02 -7.31
N LEU A 84 13.57 24.04 -8.00
CA LEU A 84 14.50 25.00 -7.42
C LEU A 84 13.84 25.82 -6.31
N ALA A 85 12.63 26.34 -6.56
CA ALA A 85 11.85 27.11 -5.59
C ALA A 85 11.57 26.30 -4.31
N TRP A 86 11.13 25.04 -4.45
CA TRP A 86 10.93 24.13 -3.33
C TRP A 86 12.22 23.79 -2.60
N SER A 87 13.33 23.63 -3.31
CA SER A 87 14.64 23.37 -2.71
C SER A 87 15.12 24.56 -1.89
N ILE A 88 14.88 25.79 -2.37
CA ILE A 88 15.19 27.02 -1.63
C ILE A 88 14.29 27.16 -0.40
N TRP A 89 12.98 26.99 -0.57
CA TRP A 89 12.02 27.05 0.53
C TRP A 89 12.34 26.04 1.62
N ARG A 90 12.63 24.79 1.25
CA ARG A 90 12.95 23.71 2.19
C ARG A 90 14.20 24.02 3.00
N ARG A 91 15.28 24.50 2.35
CA ARG A 91 16.51 24.91 3.03
C ARG A 91 16.25 26.04 4.03
N ARG A 92 15.45 27.05 3.64
CA ARG A 92 15.06 28.15 4.54
C ARG A 92 14.24 27.65 5.72
N HIS A 93 13.27 26.76 5.48
CA HIS A 93 12.42 26.20 6.53
C HIS A 93 13.23 25.33 7.50
N GLN A 94 14.12 24.46 7.00
CA GLN A 94 15.03 23.67 7.82
C GLN A 94 15.97 24.56 8.65
N TYR A 95 16.50 25.63 8.07
CA TYR A 95 17.30 26.61 8.82
C TYR A 95 16.48 27.26 9.96
N ARG A 96 15.24 27.68 9.68
CA ARG A 96 14.34 28.24 10.72
C ARG A 96 14.07 27.23 11.83
N SER A 97 13.77 25.98 11.49
CA SER A 97 13.56 24.90 12.46
C SER A 97 14.81 24.65 13.32
N ARG A 98 16.00 24.53 12.71
CA ARG A 98 17.28 24.38 13.43
C ARG A 98 17.53 25.56 14.37
N ARG A 99 17.28 26.78 13.91
CA ARG A 99 17.48 27.99 14.72
C ARG A 99 16.49 28.08 15.88
N ALA A 100 15.24 27.68 15.68
CA ALA A 100 14.25 27.59 16.75
C ALA A 100 14.64 26.55 17.80
N HIS A 101 15.10 25.38 17.35
CA HIS A 101 15.61 24.33 18.22
C HIS A 101 16.83 24.77 19.03
N GLN A 102 17.82 25.39 18.39
CA GLN A 102 18.99 25.97 19.05
C GLN A 102 18.60 27.03 20.08
N ARG A 103 17.64 27.90 19.77
CA ARG A 103 17.11 28.90 20.70
C ARG A 103 16.42 28.28 21.92
N TRP A 104 15.67 27.21 21.71
CA TRP A 104 15.03 26.49 22.80
C TRP A 104 16.06 25.83 23.71
N HIS A 105 17.07 25.16 23.15
CA HIS A 105 18.17 24.60 23.95
C HIS A 105 18.91 25.66 24.76
N ALA A 106 19.25 26.79 24.14
CA ALA A 106 19.90 27.90 24.83
C ALA A 106 19.01 28.50 25.95
N TYR A 107 17.69 28.58 25.75
CA TYR A 107 16.74 29.00 26.78
C TYR A 107 16.70 28.00 27.95
N ALA A 108 16.61 26.69 27.64
CA ALA A 108 16.55 25.64 28.65
C ALA A 108 17.82 25.56 29.50
N GLU A 109 18.99 25.80 28.91
CA GLU A 109 20.27 25.85 29.63
C GLU A 109 20.45 27.12 30.48
N ALA A 110 19.83 28.23 30.08
CA ALA A 110 19.92 29.52 30.79
C ALA A 110 18.85 29.71 31.88
N THR A 111 17.87 28.81 31.98
CA THR A 111 16.84 28.83 33.03
C THR A 111 17.33 27.97 34.20
N PRO A 112 17.61 28.54 35.39
CA PRO A 112 18.15 27.81 36.55
C PRO A 112 17.11 26.85 37.19
#